data_AF-A0AAV5YLY2-F1
#
_entry.id   AF-A0AAV5YLY2-F1
#
_cell.length_a   1.000
_cell.length_b   1.000
_cell.length_c   1.000
_cell.angle_alpha   90.00
_cell.angle_beta   90.00
_cell.angle_gamma   90.00
#
_symmetry.space_group_name_H-M   'P 1'
#
loop_
_entity.id
_entity.type
_entity.pdbx_description
1 polymer ?
#
loop_
_entity_poly.entity_id
_entity_poly.type
_entity_poly.pdbx_seq_one_letter_code
_entity_poly.pdbx_strand_id
1 'polypeptide(L)'
;MPWILVANPPEFQRLCHVYQEEAATAGRKLGLGESVGAFRAVHFGKTEDEAVKLLRDTNYAGFQAYFGGFGFWEAFRTAEDAQKYPLEPYTALPPSEWTVDRMRKVKYGLAGTVDQVKAE
;
A
#
# COMPACT_ATOMS: atom_id res chain seq x y z
N MET A 1 5.99 14.88 -9.63
CA MET A 1 5.37 13.55 -9.61
C MET A 1 5.19 13.14 -8.15
N PRO A 2 3.95 12.95 -7.66
CA PRO A 2 3.72 12.38 -6.34
C PRO A 2 4.11 10.90 -6.31
N TRP A 3 4.66 10.48 -5.17
CA TRP A 3 4.88 9.08 -4.86
C TRP A 3 3.91 8.65 -3.77
N ILE A 4 3.06 7.67 -4.07
CA ILE A 4 1.96 7.27 -3.20
C ILE A 4 2.28 5.92 -2.57
N LEU A 5 2.39 5.91 -1.24
CA LEU A 5 2.57 4.70 -0.45
C LEU A 5 1.28 3.94 -0.21
N VAL A 6 0.15 4.65 -0.08
CA VAL A 6 -1.17 4.05 0.13
C VAL A 6 -1.46 3.07 -1.01
N ALA A 7 -1.64 1.80 -0.67
CA ALA A 7 -1.68 0.74 -1.67
C ALA A 7 -3.08 0.22 -1.97
N ASN A 8 -4.00 0.31 -0.99
CA ASN A 8 -5.36 -0.19 -1.12
C ASN A 8 -6.02 0.40 -2.38
N PRO A 9 -6.43 -0.40 -3.39
CA PRO A 9 -6.78 0.11 -4.71
C PRO A 9 -7.84 1.24 -4.73
N PRO A 10 -8.95 1.16 -3.98
CA PRO A 10 -9.94 2.25 -3.97
C PRO A 10 -9.35 3.57 -3.47
N GLU A 11 -8.50 3.53 -2.44
CA GLU A 11 -7.90 4.72 -1.85
C GLU A 11 -6.75 5.26 -2.70
N PHE A 12 -5.93 4.38 -3.30
CA PHE A 12 -4.92 4.78 -4.27
C PHE A 12 -5.55 5.50 -5.48
N GLN A 13 -6.67 4.97 -6.00
CA GLN A 13 -7.40 5.61 -7.09
C GLN A 13 -7.96 6.99 -6.65
N ARG A 14 -8.50 7.10 -5.44
CA ARG A 14 -8.94 8.40 -4.89
C ARG A 14 -7.81 9.42 -4.87
N LEU A 15 -6.62 9.04 -4.41
CA LEU A 15 -5.46 9.94 -4.41
C LEU A 15 -4.98 10.31 -5.81
N CYS A 16 -5.11 9.42 -6.80
CA CYS A 16 -4.85 9.73 -8.20
C CYS A 16 -5.85 10.78 -8.74
N HIS A 17 -7.13 10.69 -8.38
CA HIS A 17 -8.12 11.72 -8.72
C HIS A 17 -7.78 13.06 -8.06
N VAL A 18 -7.44 13.08 -6.77
CA VAL A 18 -6.99 14.30 -6.09
C VAL A 18 -5.82 14.94 -6.82
N TYR A 19 -4.81 14.15 -7.20
CA TYR A 19 -3.67 14.70 -7.95
C TYR A 19 -4.07 15.26 -9.33
N GLN A 20 -4.96 14.56 -10.04
CA GLN A 20 -5.46 14.97 -11.35
C GLN A 20 -6.23 16.30 -11.24
N GLU A 21 -7.11 16.42 -10.25
CA GLU A 21 -7.91 17.63 -9.95
C GLU A 21 -7.01 18.81 -9.60
N GLU A 22 -6.07 18.62 -8.67
CA GLU A 22 -5.11 19.66 -8.28
C GLU A 22 -4.23 20.09 -9.46
N ALA A 23 -3.75 19.15 -10.28
CA ALA A 23 -2.97 19.47 -11.47
C ALA A 23 -3.77 20.27 -12.51
N ALA A 24 -5.09 20.05 -12.60
CA ALA A 24 -5.97 20.79 -13.49
C ALA A 24 -6.09 22.27 -13.07
N THR A 25 -6.05 22.58 -11.76
CA THR A 25 -6.01 23.98 -11.27
C THR A 25 -4.79 24.75 -11.76
N ALA A 26 -3.68 24.03 -12.02
CA ALA A 26 -2.44 24.56 -12.58
C ALA A 26 -2.40 24.49 -14.13
N GLY A 27 -3.52 24.20 -14.79
CA GLY A 27 -3.63 24.16 -16.26
C GLY A 27 -3.10 22.89 -16.93
N ARG A 28 -2.76 21.84 -16.16
CA ARG A 28 -2.32 20.54 -16.73
C ARG A 28 -3.52 19.66 -17.03
N LYS A 29 -3.45 18.90 -18.13
CA LYS A 29 -4.47 17.90 -18.50
C LYS A 29 -3.87 16.50 -18.40
N LEU A 30 -3.94 15.92 -17.21
CA LEU A 30 -3.39 14.59 -16.93
C LEU A 30 -4.47 13.52 -17.06
N GLY A 31 -4.10 12.35 -17.57
CA GLY A 31 -4.87 11.12 -17.41
C GLY A 31 -4.86 10.64 -15.95
N LEU A 32 -5.80 9.76 -15.59
CA LEU A 32 -5.83 9.16 -14.26
C LEU A 32 -4.56 8.33 -14.03
N GLY A 33 -3.82 8.65 -12.97
CA GLY A 33 -2.55 7.99 -12.64
C GLY A 33 -1.35 8.44 -13.49
N GLU A 34 -1.53 9.36 -14.43
CA GLU A 34 -0.43 9.91 -15.21
C GLU A 34 0.53 10.68 -14.28
N SER A 35 1.84 10.44 -14.44
CA SER A 35 2.86 11.05 -13.60
C SER A 35 2.63 10.80 -12.10
N VAL A 36 2.22 9.58 -11.72
CA VAL A 36 2.13 9.07 -10.34
C VAL A 36 3.05 7.86 -10.17
N GLY A 37 3.83 7.85 -9.09
CA GLY A 37 4.61 6.68 -8.68
C GLY A 37 3.87 5.86 -7.62
N ALA A 38 3.56 4.59 -7.92
CA ALA A 38 2.96 3.66 -6.96
C ALA A 38 4.04 2.85 -6.25
N PHE A 39 4.17 2.99 -4.92
CA PHE A 39 5.11 2.16 -4.16
C PHE A 39 4.53 0.77 -3.91
N ARG A 40 5.24 -0.26 -4.36
CA ARG A 40 4.90 -1.67 -4.16
C ARG A 40 6.15 -2.46 -3.80
N ALA A 41 5.98 -3.43 -2.91
CA ALA A 41 7.01 -4.38 -2.54
C ALA A 41 6.78 -5.66 -3.37
N VAL A 42 7.60 -5.87 -4.40
CA VAL A 42 7.43 -6.99 -5.35
C VAL A 42 8.46 -8.07 -5.06
N HIS A 43 8.00 -9.30 -4.82
CA HIS A 43 8.83 -10.45 -4.52
C HIS A 43 8.43 -11.65 -5.36
N PHE A 44 9.41 -12.24 -6.06
CA PHE A 44 9.19 -13.42 -6.90
C PHE A 44 9.76 -14.68 -6.23
N GLY A 45 9.03 -15.78 -6.36
CA GLY A 45 9.47 -17.12 -5.96
C GLY A 45 9.11 -18.16 -7.01
N LYS A 46 9.64 -19.38 -6.90
CA LYS A 46 9.18 -20.50 -7.74
C LYS A 46 7.82 -21.00 -7.29
N THR A 47 7.48 -20.75 -6.02
CA THR A 47 6.16 -20.93 -5.43
C THR A 47 5.72 -19.64 -4.73
N GLU A 48 4.43 -19.55 -4.43
CA GLU A 48 3.89 -18.45 -3.64
C GLU A 48 4.51 -18.40 -2.23
N ASP A 49 4.61 -19.55 -1.56
CA ASP A 49 5.17 -19.65 -0.21
C ASP A 49 6.61 -19.13 -0.13
N GLU A 50 7.44 -19.44 -1.12
CA GLU A 50 8.80 -18.91 -1.23
C GLU A 50 8.80 -17.38 -1.35
N ALA A 51 7.93 -16.83 -2.19
CA ALA A 51 7.82 -15.38 -2.40
C ALA A 51 7.29 -14.66 -1.16
N VAL A 52 6.29 -15.22 -0.49
CA VAL A 52 5.70 -14.68 0.75
C VAL A 52 6.71 -14.73 1.89
N LYS A 53 7.49 -15.81 1.99
CA LYS A 53 8.62 -15.89 2.92
C LYS A 53 9.64 -14.80 2.63
N LEU A 54 10.02 -14.59 1.37
CA LEU A 54 10.96 -13.53 1.00
C LEU A 54 10.43 -12.13 1.36
N LEU A 55 9.16 -11.84 1.09
CA LEU A 55 8.50 -10.60 1.53
C LEU A 55 8.58 -10.43 3.06
N ARG A 56 8.29 -11.50 3.81
CA ARG A 56 8.31 -11.52 5.27
C ARG A 56 9.71 -11.19 5.81
N ASP A 57 10.73 -11.85 5.26
CA ASP A 57 12.11 -11.79 5.76
C ASP A 57 12.84 -10.51 5.30
N THR A 58 12.23 -9.69 4.43
CA THR A 58 12.82 -8.45 3.90
C THR A 58 11.95 -7.22 4.16
N ASN A 59 11.06 -6.85 3.25
CA ASN A 59 10.33 -5.60 3.30
C ASN A 59 9.40 -5.51 4.52
N TYR A 60 8.68 -6.61 4.82
CA TYR A 60 7.86 -6.69 6.03
C TYR A 60 8.69 -6.54 7.30
N ALA A 61 9.85 -7.19 7.39
CA ALA A 61 10.76 -7.04 8.53
C ALA A 61 11.21 -5.58 8.73
N GLY A 62 11.49 -4.84 7.65
CA GLY A 62 11.78 -3.41 7.71
C GLY A 62 10.60 -2.57 8.20
N PHE A 63 9.38 -2.89 7.76
CA PHE A 63 8.16 -2.22 8.27
C PHE A 63 7.91 -2.49 9.75
N GLN A 64 8.18 -3.70 10.21
CA GLN A 64 8.06 -4.06 11.62
C GLN A 64 9.10 -3.34 12.48
N ALA A 65 10.38 -3.43 12.09
CA ALA A 65 11.49 -2.98 12.91
C ALA A 65 11.73 -1.46 12.88
N TYR A 66 11.32 -0.79 11.81
CA TYR A 66 11.64 0.63 11.60
C TYR A 66 10.42 1.46 11.27
N PHE A 67 9.77 1.23 10.12
CA PHE A 67 8.74 2.14 9.63
C PHE A 67 7.48 2.18 10.51
N GLY A 68 7.18 1.11 11.24
CA GLY A 68 6.03 1.05 12.13
C GLY A 68 6.10 2.04 13.29
N GLY A 69 7.30 2.35 13.79
CA GLY A 69 7.49 3.38 14.81
C GLY A 69 7.12 4.79 14.35
N PHE A 70 7.07 5.01 13.02
CA PHE A 70 6.69 6.28 12.39
C PHE A 70 5.25 6.28 11.85
N GLY A 71 4.45 5.24 12.13
CA GLY A 71 3.07 5.16 11.69
C GLY A 71 2.87 4.80 10.22
N PHE A 72 3.87 4.26 9.51
CA PHE A 72 3.73 3.93 8.08
C PHE A 72 2.68 2.83 7.79
N TRP A 73 2.29 2.05 8.80
CA TRP A 73 1.20 1.09 8.69
C TRP A 73 -0.17 1.73 8.46
N GLU A 74 -0.33 3.02 8.73
CA GLU A 74 -1.54 3.80 8.44
C GLU A 74 -1.85 3.80 6.93
N ALA A 75 -0.83 3.73 6.08
CA ALA A 75 -1.00 3.64 4.62
C ALA A 75 -1.66 2.32 4.16
N PHE A 76 -1.77 1.33 5.04
CA PHE A 76 -2.38 0.01 4.79
C PHE A 76 -3.72 -0.17 5.49
N ARG A 77 -4.35 0.94 5.91
CA ARG A 77 -5.73 0.94 6.39
C ARG A 77 -6.71 0.60 5.28
N THR A 78 -7.74 -0.11 5.67
CA THR A 78 -8.95 -0.41 4.89
C THR A 78 -10.12 0.39 5.44
N ALA A 79 -11.26 0.37 4.73
CA ALA A 79 -12.47 1.02 5.21
C ALA A 79 -12.99 0.37 6.51
N GLU A 80 -12.80 -0.93 6.68
CA GLU A 80 -13.16 -1.66 7.90
C GLU A 80 -12.30 -1.22 9.09
N ASP A 81 -11.02 -0.93 8.87
CA ASP A 81 -10.15 -0.40 9.93
C ASP A 81 -10.60 0.97 10.40
N ALA A 82 -11.14 1.81 9.52
CA ALA A 82 -11.67 3.12 9.91
C ALA A 82 -12.90 3.01 10.82
N GLN A 83 -13.65 1.90 10.76
CA GLN A 83 -14.76 1.62 11.68
C GLN A 83 -14.26 1.10 13.03
N LYS A 84 -13.26 0.21 13.02
CA LYS A 84 -12.69 -0.41 14.23
C LYS A 84 -11.75 0.51 14.99
N TYR A 85 -11.03 1.36 14.26
CA TYR A 85 -10.02 2.31 14.72
C TYR A 85 -10.33 3.69 14.10
N PRO A 86 -11.26 4.46 14.69
CA PRO A 86 -11.74 5.70 14.09
C PRO A 86 -10.62 6.72 13.91
N LEU A 87 -10.74 7.54 12.86
CA LEU A 87 -9.82 8.66 12.61
C LEU A 87 -10.18 9.90 13.43
N GLU A 88 -11.41 9.99 13.95
CA GLU A 88 -11.91 11.10 14.75
C GLU A 88 -12.77 10.59 15.95
N PRO A 89 -12.29 10.69 17.21
CA PRO A 89 -10.91 11.03 17.57
C PRO A 89 -9.94 9.97 17.04
N TYR A 90 -8.74 10.42 16.65
CA TYR A 90 -7.75 9.55 16.04
C TYR A 90 -7.34 8.39 16.95
N THR A 91 -7.50 7.17 16.44
CA THR A 91 -7.03 5.91 17.02
C THR A 91 -6.07 5.25 16.05
N ALA A 92 -4.79 5.13 16.39
CA ALA A 92 -3.77 4.52 15.55
C ALA A 92 -4.05 3.03 15.26
N LEU A 93 -3.63 2.54 14.09
CA LEU A 93 -3.72 1.14 13.72
C LEU A 93 -2.73 0.34 14.61
N PRO A 94 -3.21 -0.53 15.50
CA PRO A 94 -2.35 -1.14 16.51
C PRO A 94 -1.40 -2.18 15.89
N PRO A 95 -0.26 -2.48 16.55
CA PRO A 95 0.71 -3.47 16.07
C PRO A 95 0.15 -4.87 15.78
N SER A 96 -0.95 -5.26 16.43
CA SER A 96 -1.65 -6.52 16.15
C SER A 96 -2.18 -6.62 14.71
N GLU A 97 -2.41 -5.48 14.07
CA GLU A 97 -2.88 -5.40 12.69
C GLU A 97 -1.73 -5.35 11.68
N TRP A 98 -0.49 -5.19 12.14
CA TRP A 98 0.68 -5.07 11.28
C TRP A 98 1.13 -6.44 10.79
N THR A 99 0.42 -7.01 9.81
CA THR A 99 0.67 -8.37 9.34
C THR A 99 1.15 -8.39 7.88
N VAL A 100 1.89 -9.42 7.51
CA VAL A 100 2.27 -9.65 6.11
C VAL A 100 1.03 -9.85 5.23
N ASP A 101 0.01 -10.53 5.76
CA ASP A 101 -1.24 -10.77 5.05
C ASP A 101 -1.98 -9.46 4.78
N ARG A 102 -1.93 -8.50 5.70
CA ARG A 102 -2.45 -7.15 5.46
C ARG A 102 -1.74 -6.47 4.30
N MET A 103 -0.40 -6.46 4.29
CA MET A 103 0.37 -5.87 3.19
C MET A 103 -0.03 -6.45 1.83
N ARG A 104 -0.27 -7.76 1.78
CA ARG A 104 -0.74 -8.45 0.57
C ARG A 104 -2.19 -8.10 0.23
N LYS A 105 -3.08 -8.12 1.22
CA LYS A 105 -4.51 -7.80 1.07
C LYS A 105 -4.72 -6.43 0.45
N VAL A 106 -3.97 -5.42 0.90
CA VAL A 106 -4.08 -4.04 0.37
C VAL A 106 -3.25 -3.83 -0.90
N LYS A 107 -2.74 -4.89 -1.53
CA LYS A 107 -1.94 -4.84 -2.75
C LYS A 107 -0.64 -4.05 -2.63
N TYR A 108 -0.08 -3.88 -1.42
CA TYR A 108 1.26 -3.31 -1.25
C TYR A 108 2.34 -4.36 -1.51
N GLY A 109 2.21 -5.52 -0.85
CA GLY A 109 3.10 -6.67 -0.99
C GLY A 109 2.62 -7.59 -2.10
N LEU A 110 3.21 -7.48 -3.28
CA LEU A 110 2.96 -8.38 -4.41
C LEU A 110 3.98 -9.52 -4.33
N ALA A 111 3.55 -10.67 -3.81
CA ALA A 111 4.42 -11.81 -3.57
C ALA A 111 3.81 -13.07 -4.16
N GLY A 112 4.49 -13.66 -5.16
CA GLY A 112 4.06 -14.88 -5.83
C GLY A 112 5.02 -15.31 -6.93
N THR A 113 4.59 -16.27 -7.75
CA THR A 113 5.21 -16.53 -9.05
C THR A 113 5.01 -15.33 -9.99
N VAL A 114 5.74 -15.30 -11.11
CA VAL A 114 5.62 -14.24 -12.12
C VAL A 114 4.17 -14.09 -12.60
N ASP A 115 3.47 -15.19 -12.84
CA ASP A 115 2.11 -15.15 -13.37
C ASP A 115 1.10 -14.71 -12.30
N GLN A 116 1.30 -15.10 -11.04
CA GLN A 116 0.49 -14.61 -9.93
C GLN A 116 0.64 -13.10 -9.75
N VAL A 117 1.87 -12.58 -9.73
CA VAL A 117 2.13 -11.14 -9.57
C VAL A 117 1.57 -10.32 -10.73
N LYS A 118 1.53 -10.86 -11.96
CA LYS A 118 0.91 -10.20 -13.11
C LYS A 118 -0.62 -10.12 -13.01
N ALA A 119 -1.25 -11.03 -12.26
CA ALA A 119 -2.70 -11.13 -12.13
C ALA A 119 -3.27 -10.28 -10.98
N GLU A 120 -2.40 -9.75 -10.12
CA GLU A 120 -2.74 -8.83 -9.01
C GLU A 120 -3.18 -7.44 -9.49
#